data_AF-A0A528JI88-F1
#
_entry.id   AF-A0A528JI88-F1
#
_cell.length_a   1.000
_cell.length_b   1.000
_cell.length_c   1.000
_cell.angle_alpha   90.00
_cell.angle_beta   90.00
_cell.angle_gamma   90.00
#
_symmetry.space_group_name_H-M   'P 1'
#
loop_
_entity.id
_entity.type
_entity.pdbx_description
1 polymer ?
#
loop_
_entity_poly.entity_id
_entity_poly.type
_entity_poly.pdbx_seq_one_letter_code
_entity_poly.pdbx_strand_id
1 'polypeptide(L)'
;PLGIWRIETLHRPAIVGDLVFICPPAGPRFEEARQRGYLRRGVCAGGFAPLIKTVAALPGQRVDIGANVEIDGEVLGSSRIRKTDGERRAIDPYPGGTVPPGHLYLHSSFASSYDSRYFGPVPDSGLLGLARPVVTFDP
;
A
#
# COMPACT_ATOMS: atom_id res chain seq x y z
N PRO A 1 -8.22 3.12 -10.99
CA PRO A 1 -9.60 3.13 -11.54
C PRO A 1 -10.56 2.30 -10.68
N LEU A 2 -11.84 2.65 -10.70
CA LEU A 2 -12.90 1.85 -10.10
C LEU A 2 -13.23 0.66 -11.01
N GLY A 3 -13.75 -0.43 -10.46
CA GLY A 3 -14.07 -1.59 -11.29
C GLY A 3 -14.12 -2.92 -10.55
N ILE A 4 -14.27 -3.97 -11.36
CA ILE A 4 -14.19 -5.36 -10.92
C ILE A 4 -12.78 -5.87 -11.24
N TRP A 5 -12.16 -6.47 -10.23
CA TRP A 5 -10.81 -6.97 -10.27
C TRP A 5 -10.80 -8.43 -9.84
N ARG A 6 -9.89 -9.21 -10.41
CA ARG A 6 -9.69 -10.62 -10.09
C ARG A 6 -8.35 -10.79 -9.38
N ILE A 7 -8.35 -11.62 -8.35
CA ILE A 7 -7.13 -12.15 -7.74
C ILE A 7 -6.62 -13.26 -8.65
N GLU A 8 -5.42 -13.09 -9.20
CA GLU A 8 -4.71 -14.13 -9.93
C GLU A 8 -3.57 -14.67 -9.06
N THR A 9 -3.52 -15.99 -8.89
CA THR A 9 -2.48 -16.63 -8.09
C THR A 9 -1.09 -16.29 -8.62
N LEU A 10 -0.20 -15.89 -7.70
CA LEU A 10 1.18 -15.59 -8.04
C LEU A 10 2.05 -16.82 -7.76
N HIS A 11 2.67 -17.39 -8.81
CA HIS A 11 3.49 -18.61 -8.74
C HIS A 11 5.00 -18.34 -8.56
N ARG A 12 5.36 -17.09 -8.23
CA ARG A 12 6.72 -16.63 -8.01
C ARG A 12 6.74 -15.62 -6.84
N PRO A 13 7.91 -15.27 -6.30
CA PRO A 13 8.00 -14.11 -5.42
C PRO A 13 7.47 -12.83 -6.10
N ALA A 14 6.88 -11.93 -5.31
CA ALA A 14 6.48 -10.61 -5.79
C ALA A 14 7.72 -9.80 -6.19
N ILE A 15 7.57 -8.98 -7.24
CA ILE A 15 8.62 -8.08 -7.73
C ILE A 15 8.12 -6.64 -7.75
N VAL A 16 9.06 -5.69 -7.77
CA VAL A 16 8.73 -4.27 -7.99
C VAL A 16 7.91 -4.12 -9.28
N GLY A 17 6.83 -3.37 -9.21
CA GLY A 17 5.89 -3.13 -10.31
C GLY A 17 4.68 -4.07 -10.33
N ASP A 18 4.68 -5.16 -9.57
CA ASP A 18 3.48 -6.01 -9.45
C ASP A 18 2.33 -5.22 -8.82
N LEU A 19 1.19 -5.17 -9.50
CA LEU A 19 -0.07 -4.70 -8.91
C LEU A 19 -0.73 -5.88 -8.20
N VAL A 20 -0.90 -5.78 -6.89
CA VAL A 20 -1.28 -6.90 -6.04
C VAL A 20 -2.54 -6.64 -5.24
N PHE A 21 -3.25 -7.73 -4.94
CA PHE A 21 -4.17 -7.78 -3.82
C PHE A 21 -3.44 -8.22 -2.57
N ILE A 22 -3.59 -7.47 -1.48
CA ILE A 22 -2.98 -7.80 -0.19
C ILE A 22 -3.94 -7.49 0.96
N CYS A 23 -4.01 -8.41 1.92
CA CYS A 23 -4.66 -8.16 3.19
C CYS A 23 -3.74 -7.31 4.09
N PRO A 24 -4.20 -6.14 4.55
CA PRO A 24 -3.42 -5.38 5.52
C PRO A 24 -3.36 -6.15 6.86
N PRO A 25 -2.23 -6.07 7.58
CA PRO A 25 -2.13 -6.72 8.88
C PRO A 25 -3.04 -6.04 9.91
N ALA A 26 -3.39 -6.77 10.96
CA ALA A 26 -4.00 -6.15 12.13
C ALA A 26 -3.02 -5.20 12.82
N GLY A 27 -3.53 -4.13 13.42
CA GLY A 27 -2.71 -3.20 14.18
C GLY A 27 -3.38 -1.84 14.35
N PRO A 28 -2.90 -1.02 15.30
CA PRO A 28 -3.52 0.26 15.66
C PRO A 28 -3.59 1.21 14.46
N ARG A 29 -2.55 1.24 13.62
CA ARG A 29 -2.50 2.10 12.43
C ARG A 29 -3.55 1.75 11.38
N PHE A 30 -3.78 0.45 11.12
CA PHE A 30 -4.80 0.00 10.17
C PHE A 30 -6.22 0.14 10.74
N GLU A 31 -6.39 -0.07 12.04
CA GLU A 31 -7.68 0.14 12.71
C GLU A 31 -8.06 1.63 12.74
N GLU A 32 -7.11 2.52 13.04
CA GLU A 32 -7.31 3.97 12.91
C GLU A 32 -7.66 4.35 11.47
N ALA A 33 -6.92 3.84 10.48
CA ALA A 33 -7.21 4.10 9.07
C ALA A 33 -8.62 3.64 8.67
N ARG A 34 -9.11 2.54 9.25
CA ARG A 34 -10.49 2.07 9.07
C ARG A 34 -11.50 2.99 9.75
N GLN A 35 -11.25 3.44 10.99
CA GLN A 35 -12.12 4.36 11.72
C GLN A 35 -12.22 5.72 11.03
N ARG A 36 -11.11 6.19 10.43
CA ARG A 36 -11.04 7.43 9.64
C ARG A 36 -11.57 7.26 8.20
N GLY A 37 -12.00 6.07 7.81
CA GLY A 37 -12.64 5.78 6.52
C GLY A 37 -11.70 5.56 5.34
N TYR A 38 -10.38 5.50 5.57
CA TYR A 38 -9.39 5.23 4.52
C TYR A 38 -9.46 3.78 4.04
N LEU A 39 -9.73 2.86 4.98
CA LEU A 39 -9.86 1.43 4.73
C LEU A 39 -11.31 0.98 4.90
N ARG A 40 -11.76 0.07 4.04
CA ARG A 40 -13.09 -0.54 4.13
C ARG A 40 -13.05 -1.82 4.95
N ARG A 41 -14.21 -2.22 5.49
CA ARG A 41 -14.39 -3.55 6.12
C ARG A 41 -14.41 -4.64 5.05
N GLY A 42 -13.95 -5.84 5.39
CA GLY A 42 -13.95 -6.96 4.44
C GLY A 42 -13.47 -8.27 5.07
N VAL A 43 -13.05 -9.19 4.21
CA VAL A 43 -12.84 -10.62 4.52
C VAL A 43 -11.43 -10.98 5.01
N CYS A 44 -10.50 -10.03 5.08
CA CYS A 44 -9.18 -10.31 5.64
C CYS A 44 -9.29 -10.63 7.14
N ALA A 45 -8.34 -11.38 7.70
CA ALA A 45 -8.35 -11.78 9.12
C ALA A 45 -8.47 -10.59 10.10
N GLY A 46 -7.95 -9.41 9.73
CA GLY A 46 -8.11 -8.16 10.49
C GLY A 46 -9.45 -7.43 10.30
N GLY A 47 -10.40 -8.00 9.56
CA GLY A 47 -11.70 -7.40 9.25
C GLY A 47 -11.67 -6.30 8.18
N PHE A 48 -10.57 -6.17 7.46
CA PHE A 48 -10.37 -5.19 6.39
C PHE A 48 -10.69 -5.77 5.01
N ALA A 49 -11.04 -4.91 4.06
CA ALA A 49 -11.05 -5.28 2.65
C ALA A 49 -9.60 -5.43 2.13
N PRO A 50 -9.33 -6.36 1.21
CA PRO A 50 -8.07 -6.41 0.49
C PRO A 50 -7.76 -5.08 -0.20
N LEU A 51 -6.49 -4.67 -0.17
CA LEU A 51 -6.01 -3.47 -0.84
C LEU A 51 -5.48 -3.85 -2.23
N ILE A 52 -5.67 -2.96 -3.21
CA ILE A 52 -4.98 -3.01 -4.49
C ILE A 52 -3.87 -1.95 -4.47
N LYS A 53 -2.61 -2.38 -4.53
CA LYS A 53 -1.43 -1.50 -4.52
C LYS A 53 -0.33 -2.08 -5.40
N THR A 54 0.56 -1.23 -5.87
CA THR A 54 1.77 -1.64 -6.60
C THR A 54 2.89 -1.90 -5.60
N VAL A 55 3.63 -2.99 -5.77
CA VAL A 55 4.88 -3.23 -5.02
C VAL A 55 5.92 -2.23 -5.50
N ALA A 56 6.37 -1.36 -4.61
CA ALA A 56 7.32 -0.30 -4.91
C ALA A 56 8.73 -0.63 -4.40
N ALA A 57 8.87 -1.35 -3.28
CA ALA A 57 10.15 -1.85 -2.80
C ALA A 57 10.03 -3.25 -2.16
N LEU A 58 11.11 -4.01 -2.26
CA LEU A 58 11.29 -5.37 -1.76
C LEU A 58 12.20 -5.39 -0.53
N PRO A 59 12.28 -6.53 0.20
CA PRO A 59 13.17 -6.69 1.33
C PRO A 59 14.62 -6.28 1.02
N GLY A 60 15.23 -5.54 1.96
CA GLY A 60 16.60 -5.05 1.84
C GLY A 60 16.75 -3.68 1.17
N GLN A 61 15.75 -3.23 0.41
CA GLN A 61 15.78 -1.88 -0.18
C GLN A 61 15.54 -0.82 0.89
N ARG A 62 16.21 0.33 0.76
CA ARG A 62 16.10 1.48 1.66
C ARG A 62 14.99 2.40 1.18
N VAL A 63 14.08 2.75 2.09
CA VAL A 63 13.03 3.75 1.86
C VAL A 63 13.32 4.98 2.71
N ASP A 64 13.43 6.13 2.07
CA ASP A 64 13.56 7.42 2.73
C ASP A 64 12.32 8.28 2.50
N ILE A 65 11.86 8.95 3.56
CA ILE A 65 10.59 9.70 3.57
C ILE A 65 10.89 11.17 3.82
N GLY A 66 10.78 11.97 2.76
CA GLY A 66 10.92 13.43 2.80
C GLY A 66 9.66 14.12 2.31
N ALA A 67 9.80 15.09 1.39
CA ALA A 67 8.66 15.67 0.68
C ALA A 67 8.02 14.65 -0.29
N ASN A 68 8.84 13.73 -0.81
CA ASN A 68 8.49 12.57 -1.61
C ASN A 68 9.13 11.33 -0.98
N VAL A 69 8.77 10.15 -1.47
CA VAL A 69 9.44 8.89 -1.12
C VAL A 69 10.62 8.69 -2.07
N GLU A 70 11.74 8.23 -1.52
CA GLU A 70 12.91 7.75 -2.25
C GLU A 70 13.14 6.27 -1.93
N ILE A 71 13.50 5.48 -2.94
CA ILE A 71 13.83 4.06 -2.82
C ILE A 71 15.24 3.86 -3.35
N ASP A 72 16.15 3.44 -2.48
CA ASP A 72 17.59 3.33 -2.78
C ASP A 72 18.19 4.61 -3.40
N GLY A 73 17.68 5.77 -2.95
CA GLY A 73 18.10 7.10 -3.41
C GLY A 73 17.36 7.63 -4.65
N GLU A 74 16.50 6.81 -5.28
CA GLU A 74 15.72 7.22 -6.46
C GLU A 74 14.32 7.67 -6.07
N VAL A 75 13.90 8.84 -6.56
CA VAL A 75 12.58 9.41 -6.25
C VAL A 75 11.47 8.54 -6.85
N LEU A 76 10.59 8.05 -5.99
CA LEU A 76 9.38 7.36 -6.41
C LEU A 76 8.38 8.37 -6.98
N GLY A 77 7.94 8.17 -8.22
CA GLY A 77 6.93 9.04 -8.85
C GLY A 77 5.61 9.06 -8.07
N SER A 78 4.88 10.18 -8.12
CA SER A 78 3.56 10.36 -7.48
C SER A 78 3.52 10.08 -5.97
N SER A 79 4.65 10.23 -5.29
CA SER A 79 4.84 9.84 -3.89
C SER A 79 4.81 11.00 -2.89
N ARG A 80 4.41 12.20 -3.31
CA ARG A 80 4.35 13.38 -2.44
C ARG A 80 3.62 13.09 -1.13
N ILE A 81 4.25 13.42 -0.02
CA ILE A 81 3.71 13.23 1.32
C ILE A 81 2.72 14.34 1.65
N ARG A 82 1.52 13.95 2.11
CA ARG A 82 0.53 14.86 2.67
C ARG A 82 0.63 14.82 4.19
N LYS A 83 0.50 15.98 4.82
CA LYS A 83 0.47 16.12 6.30
C LYS A 83 -0.95 16.04 6.86
N THR A 84 -1.96 16.13 6.00
CA THR A 84 -3.37 16.05 6.37
C THR A 84 -4.16 15.23 5.36
N ASP A 85 -5.25 14.62 5.83
CA ASP A 85 -6.22 13.92 4.99
C ASP A 85 -7.28 14.87 4.39
N GLY A 86 -8.25 14.30 3.66
CA GLY A 86 -9.35 15.06 3.06
C GLY A 86 -10.28 15.77 4.06
N GLU A 87 -10.26 15.38 5.33
CA GLU A 87 -11.02 16.01 6.43
C GLU A 87 -10.15 16.98 7.26
N ARG A 88 -8.94 17.29 6.79
CA ARG A 88 -7.93 18.12 7.47
C ARG A 88 -7.40 17.55 8.78
N ARG A 89 -7.58 16.25 9.02
CA ARG A 89 -6.97 15.57 10.17
C ARG A 89 -5.50 15.31 9.87
N ALA A 90 -4.63 15.50 10.87
CA ALA A 90 -3.21 15.19 10.74
C ALA A 90 -3.01 13.71 10.40
N ILE A 91 -2.07 13.43 9.50
CA ILE A 91 -1.68 12.08 9.12
C ILE A 91 -0.15 11.99 9.15
N ASP A 92 0.36 11.08 9.97
CA ASP A 92 1.79 10.91 10.15
C ASP A 92 2.35 9.97 9.08
N PRO A 93 3.40 10.40 8.36
CA PRO A 93 4.09 9.52 7.44
C PRO A 93 4.80 8.39 8.19
N TYR A 94 5.09 7.31 7.46
CA TYR A 94 6.06 6.32 7.89
C TYR A 94 7.44 7.00 8.04
N PRO A 95 8.25 6.69 9.07
CA PRO A 95 9.55 7.34 9.27
C PRO A 95 10.62 6.96 8.23
N GLY A 96 10.38 5.95 7.38
CA GLY A 96 11.41 5.38 6.51
C GLY A 96 12.18 4.25 7.19
N GLY A 97 13.14 3.68 6.47
CA GLY A 97 13.96 2.55 6.90
C GLY A 97 14.14 1.51 5.80
N THR A 98 14.85 0.43 6.15
CA THR A 98 15.02 -0.71 5.25
C THR A 98 13.77 -1.59 5.29
N VAL A 99 13.29 -2.02 4.13
CA VAL A 99 12.18 -2.99 4.03
C VAL A 99 12.62 -4.31 4.69
N PRO A 100 11.93 -4.80 5.74
CA PRO A 100 12.33 -6.02 6.42
C PRO A 100 12.19 -7.27 5.53
N PRO A 101 12.90 -8.37 5.87
CA PRO A 101 12.59 -9.68 5.32
C PRO A 101 11.10 -10.03 5.43
N GLY A 102 10.54 -10.63 4.38
CA GLY A 102 9.12 -11.02 4.34
C GLY A 102 8.14 -9.84 4.33
N HIS A 103 8.58 -8.65 3.92
CA HIS A 103 7.71 -7.47 3.82
C HIS A 103 7.81 -6.81 2.44
N LEU A 104 6.74 -6.12 2.06
CA LEU A 104 6.65 -5.35 0.82
C LEU A 104 6.33 -3.90 1.15
N TYR A 105 6.97 -2.96 0.47
CA TYR A 105 6.56 -1.54 0.48
C TYR A 105 5.63 -1.29 -0.71
N LEU A 106 4.45 -0.75 -0.44
CA LEU A 106 3.34 -0.66 -1.38
C LEU A 106 2.95 0.77 -1.68
N HIS A 107 2.70 1.06 -2.95
CA HIS A 107 2.41 2.41 -3.42
C HIS A 107 1.21 2.44 -4.38
N SER A 108 0.58 3.59 -4.47
CA SER A 108 -0.41 3.93 -5.48
C SER A 108 -0.15 5.35 -5.95
N SER A 109 -0.12 5.55 -7.26
CA SER A 109 0.07 6.87 -7.89
C SER A 109 -1.09 7.84 -7.66
N PHE A 110 -2.18 7.41 -7.02
CA PHE A 110 -3.30 8.27 -6.68
C PHE A 110 -2.92 9.19 -5.51
N ALA A 111 -3.02 10.51 -5.74
CA ALA A 111 -2.46 11.53 -4.84
C ALA A 111 -3.00 11.50 -3.39
N SER A 112 -4.19 10.93 -3.17
CA SER A 112 -4.82 10.82 -1.85
C SER A 112 -4.86 9.37 -1.33
N SER A 113 -4.07 8.47 -1.92
CA SER A 113 -4.05 7.06 -1.52
C SER A 113 -3.39 6.89 -0.15
N TYR A 114 -4.06 6.17 0.75
CA TYR A 114 -3.46 5.65 1.97
C TYR A 114 -2.68 4.37 1.61
N ASP A 115 -1.35 4.46 1.54
CA ASP A 115 -0.42 3.40 1.16
C ASP A 115 0.82 3.40 2.09
N SER A 116 1.91 2.71 1.73
CA SER A 116 3.09 2.59 2.59
C SER A 116 3.80 3.92 2.88
N ARG A 117 3.46 5.02 2.20
CA ARG A 117 3.84 6.38 2.62
C ARG A 117 3.45 6.65 4.07
N TYR A 118 2.35 6.07 4.51
CA TYR A 118 1.79 6.27 5.84
C TYR A 118 1.87 5.00 6.68
N PHE A 119 1.58 3.82 6.13
CA PHE A 119 1.58 2.59 6.94
C PHE A 119 2.89 1.78 6.92
N GLY A 120 3.88 2.19 6.12
CA GLY A 120 5.16 1.49 6.02
C GLY A 120 5.07 0.14 5.28
N PRO A 121 6.13 -0.67 5.32
CA PRO A 121 6.12 -2.02 4.78
C PRO A 121 5.08 -2.92 5.47
N VAL A 122 4.49 -3.87 4.74
CA VAL A 122 3.54 -4.85 5.27
C VAL A 122 4.01 -6.28 5.00
N PRO A 123 3.65 -7.27 5.84
CA PRO A 123 4.05 -8.66 5.62
C PRO A 123 3.55 -9.21 4.28
N ASP A 124 4.42 -9.91 3.56
CA ASP A 124 4.07 -10.59 2.30
C ASP A 124 3.13 -11.79 2.52
N SER A 125 3.01 -12.30 3.75
CA SER A 125 2.03 -13.32 4.14
C SER A 125 0.58 -12.88 3.94
N GLY A 126 0.31 -11.57 3.82
CA GLY A 126 -0.99 -11.04 3.44
C GLY A 126 -1.27 -11.04 1.94
N LEU A 127 -0.27 -11.35 1.09
CA LEU A 127 -0.38 -11.32 -0.37
C LEU A 127 -1.37 -12.37 -0.86
N LEU A 128 -2.41 -11.93 -1.56
CA LEU A 128 -3.43 -12.82 -2.13
C LEU A 128 -3.12 -13.21 -3.57
N GLY A 129 -2.40 -12.36 -4.30
CA GLY A 129 -2.05 -12.55 -5.71
C GLY A 129 -1.98 -11.25 -6.49
N LEU A 130 -1.84 -11.34 -7.81
CA LEU A 130 -1.89 -10.20 -8.71
C LEU A 130 -3.32 -9.67 -8.82
N ALA A 131 -3.47 -8.35 -8.87
CA ALA A 131 -4.72 -7.70 -9.16
C ALA A 131 -4.85 -7.51 -10.68
N ARG A 132 -5.72 -8.32 -11.30
CA ARG A 132 -6.02 -8.22 -12.73
C ARG A 132 -7.34 -7.48 -12.96
N PRO A 133 -7.36 -6.41 -13.76
CA PRO A 133 -8.62 -5.76 -14.09
C PRO A 133 -9.47 -6.71 -14.93
N VAL A 134 -10.76 -6.84 -14.56
CA VAL A 134 -11.77 -7.52 -15.40
C VAL A 134 -12.54 -6.46 -16.18
N VAL A 135 -13.01 -5.45 -15.47
CA VAL A 135 -13.58 -4.23 -16.04
C VAL A 135 -13.23 -3.07 -15.14
N THR A 136 -12.75 -1.98 -15.72
CA THR A 136 -12.40 -0.75 -14.99
C THR A 136 -12.95 0.46 -15.70
N PHE A 137 -13.26 1.50 -14.94
CA PHE A 137 -13.71 2.79 -15.44
C PHE A 137 -13.08 3.90 -14.61
N ASP A 138 -12.79 5.01 -15.29
CA ASP A 138 -12.41 6.26 -14.63
C ASP A 138 -13.70 7.09 -14.48
N PRO A 139 -14.02 7.53 -13.25
CA PRO A 139 -15.21 8.34 -12.98
C PRO A 139 -15.08 9.77 -13.53
#